data_AF-A0A8H9UW72-F1
#
_entry.id   AF-A0A8H9UW72-F1
#
_cell.length_a   1.000
_cell.length_b   1.000
_cell.length_c   1.000
_cell.angle_alpha   90.00
_cell.angle_beta   90.00
_cell.angle_gamma   90.00
#
_symmetry.space_group_name_H-M   'P 1'
#
loop_
_entity.id
_entity.type
_entity.pdbx_description
1 polymer ?
#
loop_
_entity_poly.entity_id
_entity_poly.type
_entity_poly.pdbx_seq_one_letter_code
_entity_poly.pdbx_strand_id
1 'polypeptide(L)'
;MAIPTYEQVMLPLLKMLSNEKSYTNKECVEILSKKLNITNKELRELLPSGKKRVFYDRVNWAKTYLKKAGLVEAPKRGEVKITKLGLELLQEKPVEIRSRDLLRYSSFNDFINTTNRNENNTENRGNLIKERTPFEEIAVSFEELKNSLADEILEKIKSCSFEFFEKSVIELLIKMGYGGSREEAGRATRRTGDEGIDGIINEDRLGLDSIYIQAKRWRDTVVGRPEIQKFSGALDTPGANKGVFITTSKFSKEAREYVKAINTKNIILIDGMQLAQYMIEFNVGVSTEIVYEIKKIDNDYFVEEE
;
A
#
# COMPACT_ATOMS: atom_id res chain seq x y z
N MET A 1 4.32 -18.80 -4.70
CA MET A 1 5.72 -18.56 -5.14
C MET A 1 5.86 -17.05 -5.31
N ALA A 2 7.03 -16.48 -5.59
CA ALA A 2 7.08 -15.06 -5.92
C ALA A 2 6.37 -14.83 -7.27
N ILE A 3 5.50 -13.82 -7.37
CA ILE A 3 4.96 -13.37 -8.68
C ILE A 3 6.17 -13.07 -9.57
N PRO A 4 6.21 -13.52 -10.84
CA PRO A 4 7.35 -13.29 -11.72
C PRO A 4 7.53 -11.80 -12.00
N THR A 5 8.78 -11.34 -12.15
CA THR A 5 9.11 -9.96 -12.53
C THR A 5 8.66 -9.67 -13.96
N TYR A 6 8.61 -8.39 -14.36
CA TYR A 6 8.25 -8.04 -15.74
C TYR A 6 9.26 -8.60 -16.75
N GLU A 7 10.55 -8.72 -16.39
CA GLU A 7 11.58 -9.37 -17.23
C GLU A 7 11.30 -10.87 -17.43
N GLN A 8 10.99 -11.58 -16.34
CA GLN A 8 10.63 -13.00 -16.41
C GLN A 8 9.37 -13.25 -17.24
N VAL A 9 8.50 -12.24 -17.39
CA VAL A 9 7.31 -12.28 -18.23
C VAL A 9 7.61 -12.02 -19.71
N MET A 10 8.70 -11.32 -20.06
CA MET A 10 9.00 -10.92 -21.45
C MET A 10 9.09 -12.10 -22.42
N LEU A 11 9.89 -13.12 -22.11
CA LEU A 11 10.04 -14.28 -22.99
C LEU A 11 8.75 -15.12 -23.09
N PRO A 12 8.06 -15.48 -22.00
CA PRO A 12 6.75 -16.14 -22.08
C PRO A 12 5.73 -15.37 -22.93
N LEU A 13 5.70 -14.04 -22.80
CA LEU A 13 4.86 -13.14 -23.58
C LEU A 13 5.24 -13.16 -25.07
N LEU A 14 6.52 -12.99 -25.40
CA LEU A 14 6.98 -13.00 -26.80
C LEU A 14 6.70 -14.36 -27.46
N LYS A 15 6.95 -15.47 -26.76
CA LYS A 15 6.60 -16.83 -27.21
C LYS A 15 5.11 -17.02 -27.41
N MET A 16 4.25 -16.39 -26.61
CA MET A 16 2.79 -16.46 -26.78
C MET A 16 2.36 -15.76 -28.07
N LEU A 17 3.01 -14.64 -28.41
CA LEU A 17 2.72 -13.85 -29.61
C LEU A 17 3.32 -14.45 -30.89
N SER A 18 4.08 -15.54 -30.83
CA SER A 18 4.77 -16.13 -31.99
C SER A 18 3.83 -16.70 -33.05
N ASN A 19 2.54 -16.76 -32.79
CA ASN A 19 1.50 -17.13 -33.74
C ASN A 19 1.01 -15.95 -34.61
N GLU A 20 1.64 -14.78 -34.47
CA GLU A 20 1.36 -13.56 -35.22
C GLU A 20 -0.06 -13.00 -35.08
N LYS A 21 -0.81 -13.48 -34.07
CA LYS A 21 -2.12 -12.93 -33.70
C LYS A 21 -1.96 -11.75 -32.75
N SER A 22 -2.97 -10.87 -32.77
CA SER A 22 -3.07 -9.75 -31.85
C SER A 22 -3.79 -10.17 -30.56
N TYR A 23 -3.35 -9.63 -29.42
CA TYR A 23 -3.94 -9.90 -28.11
C TYR A 23 -4.10 -8.62 -27.28
N THR A 24 -5.20 -8.49 -26.57
CA THR A 24 -5.39 -7.46 -25.55
C THR A 24 -4.56 -7.74 -24.30
N ASN A 25 -4.30 -6.73 -23.48
CA ASN A 25 -3.58 -6.95 -22.21
C ASN A 25 -4.30 -7.94 -21.27
N LYS A 26 -5.64 -7.97 -21.31
CA LYS A 26 -6.43 -8.90 -20.50
C LYS A 26 -6.21 -10.35 -20.93
N GLU A 27 -6.23 -10.61 -22.23
CA GLU A 27 -5.95 -11.94 -22.79
C GLU A 27 -4.50 -12.37 -22.53
N CYS A 28 -3.54 -11.45 -22.66
CA CYS A 28 -2.14 -11.71 -22.30
C CYS A 28 -2.06 -12.19 -20.83
N VAL A 29 -2.69 -11.47 -19.91
CA VAL A 29 -2.67 -11.81 -18.47
C VAL A 29 -3.32 -13.18 -18.23
N GLU A 30 -4.45 -13.49 -18.86
CA GLU A 30 -5.14 -14.77 -18.67
C GLU A 30 -4.33 -15.98 -19.20
N ILE A 31 -3.72 -15.83 -20.37
CA ILE A 31 -2.93 -16.90 -20.98
C ILE A 31 -1.62 -17.08 -20.18
N LEU A 32 -0.95 -15.98 -19.84
CA LEU A 32 0.32 -16.02 -19.11
C LEU A 32 0.13 -16.49 -17.66
N SER A 33 -0.99 -16.18 -17.00
CA SER A 33 -1.25 -16.69 -15.65
C SER A 33 -1.35 -18.21 -15.64
N LYS A 34 -1.98 -18.81 -16.65
CA LYS A 34 -2.04 -20.28 -16.81
C LYS A 34 -0.66 -20.86 -17.11
N LYS A 35 0.10 -20.25 -18.02
CA LYS A 35 1.43 -20.72 -18.43
C LYS A 35 2.49 -20.63 -17.32
N LEU A 36 2.38 -19.63 -16.45
CA LEU A 36 3.31 -19.38 -15.34
C LEU A 36 2.80 -19.91 -14.00
N ASN A 37 1.69 -20.68 -14.00
CA ASN A 37 1.07 -21.25 -12.80
C ASN A 37 0.78 -20.23 -11.69
N ILE A 38 0.31 -19.03 -12.07
CA ILE A 38 -0.05 -17.97 -11.14
C ILE A 38 -1.37 -18.33 -10.45
N THR A 39 -1.35 -18.33 -9.11
CA THR A 39 -2.54 -18.65 -8.32
C THR A 39 -3.57 -17.52 -8.36
N ASN A 40 -4.83 -17.84 -8.05
CA ASN A 40 -5.89 -16.83 -7.94
C ASN A 40 -5.60 -15.76 -6.88
N LYS A 41 -4.84 -16.10 -5.83
CA LYS A 41 -4.41 -15.15 -4.79
C LYS A 41 -3.41 -14.15 -5.36
N GLU A 42 -2.37 -14.65 -6.03
CA GLU A 42 -1.33 -13.84 -6.69
C GLU A 42 -1.92 -12.97 -7.82
N LEU A 43 -2.89 -13.49 -8.59
CA LEU A 43 -3.58 -12.73 -9.64
C LEU A 43 -4.38 -11.53 -9.10
N ARG A 44 -4.85 -11.63 -7.85
CA ARG A 44 -5.63 -10.58 -7.17
C ARG A 44 -4.77 -9.68 -6.30
N GLU A 45 -3.48 -9.95 -6.18
CA GLU A 45 -2.56 -9.15 -5.39
C GLU A 45 -2.45 -7.74 -5.98
N LEU A 46 -2.62 -6.74 -5.12
CA LEU A 46 -2.55 -5.32 -5.47
C LEU A 46 -1.18 -4.76 -5.09
N LEU A 47 -0.72 -3.75 -5.83
CA LEU A 47 0.37 -2.90 -5.38
C LEU A 47 0.00 -2.26 -4.01
N PRO A 48 0.99 -1.82 -3.20
CA PRO A 48 0.72 -1.11 -1.94
C PRO A 48 -0.25 0.08 -2.10
N SER A 49 -0.24 0.73 -3.27
CA SER A 49 -1.19 1.80 -3.63
C SER A 49 -2.66 1.36 -3.75
N GLY A 50 -2.96 0.05 -3.76
CA GLY A 50 -4.31 -0.53 -3.87
C GLY A 50 -4.98 -0.41 -5.23
N LYS A 51 -4.40 0.32 -6.20
CA LYS A 51 -5.08 0.66 -7.46
C LYS A 51 -4.84 -0.30 -8.62
N LYS A 52 -3.72 -1.04 -8.61
CA LYS A 52 -3.33 -1.93 -9.71
C LYS A 52 -2.96 -3.30 -9.20
N ARG A 53 -3.28 -4.33 -9.99
CA ARG A 53 -2.84 -5.71 -9.74
C ARG A 53 -1.38 -5.87 -10.14
N VAL A 54 -0.56 -6.48 -9.28
CA VAL A 54 0.88 -6.65 -9.46
C VAL A 54 1.19 -7.34 -10.80
N PHE A 55 0.64 -8.53 -11.01
CA PHE A 55 0.89 -9.30 -12.23
C PHE A 55 0.40 -8.60 -13.50
N TYR A 56 -0.74 -7.89 -13.43
CA TYR A 56 -1.27 -7.12 -14.56
C TYR A 56 -0.33 -5.98 -14.97
N ASP A 57 0.21 -5.24 -13.99
CA ASP A 57 1.16 -4.15 -14.23
C ASP A 57 2.47 -4.70 -14.83
N ARG A 58 2.98 -5.82 -14.31
CA ARG A 58 4.19 -6.49 -14.83
C ARG A 58 4.04 -6.97 -16.27
N VAL A 59 2.89 -7.57 -16.64
CA VAL A 59 2.60 -7.92 -18.04
C VAL A 59 2.56 -6.66 -18.92
N ASN A 60 1.96 -5.56 -18.43
CA ASN A 60 1.92 -4.30 -19.17
C ASN A 60 3.31 -3.67 -19.37
N TRP A 61 4.20 -3.78 -18.38
CA TRP A 61 5.59 -3.32 -18.50
C TRP A 61 6.43 -4.20 -19.40
N ALA A 62 6.28 -5.53 -19.34
CA ALA A 62 6.89 -6.45 -20.29
C ALA A 62 6.54 -6.09 -21.74
N LYS A 63 5.25 -5.82 -22.01
CA LYS A 63 4.78 -5.30 -23.31
C LYS A 63 5.42 -3.96 -23.67
N THR A 64 5.49 -3.03 -22.73
CA THR A 64 6.05 -1.69 -22.97
C THR A 64 7.52 -1.77 -23.37
N TYR A 65 8.32 -2.57 -22.67
CA TYR A 65 9.75 -2.72 -22.95
C TYR A 65 9.99 -3.41 -24.30
N LEU A 66 9.28 -4.52 -24.57
CA LEU A 66 9.34 -5.19 -25.87
C LEU A 66 8.91 -4.26 -27.01
N LYS A 67 7.91 -3.40 -26.79
CA LYS A 67 7.44 -2.42 -27.79
C LYS A 67 8.49 -1.35 -28.03
N LYS A 68 9.13 -0.82 -26.98
CA LYS A 68 10.23 0.15 -27.11
C LYS A 68 11.47 -0.44 -27.79
N ALA A 69 11.69 -1.74 -27.66
CA ALA A 69 12.70 -2.48 -28.41
C ALA A 69 12.30 -2.86 -29.85
N GLY A 70 11.09 -2.54 -30.28
CA GLY A 70 10.60 -2.86 -31.63
C GLY A 70 10.28 -4.35 -31.85
N LEU A 71 10.27 -5.17 -30.79
CA LEU A 71 10.00 -6.62 -30.87
C LEU A 71 8.51 -6.95 -30.94
N VAL A 72 7.67 -6.02 -30.47
CA VAL A 72 6.21 -6.09 -30.58
C VAL A 72 5.66 -4.74 -31.00
N GLU A 73 4.51 -4.76 -31.65
CA GLU A 73 3.77 -3.58 -32.08
C GLU A 73 2.33 -3.61 -31.54
N ALA A 74 1.64 -2.49 -31.67
CA ALA A 74 0.24 -2.35 -31.27
C ALA A 74 -0.60 -2.05 -32.52
N PRO A 75 -1.08 -3.08 -33.24
CA PRO A 75 -1.78 -2.89 -34.52
C PRO A 75 -3.14 -2.22 -34.35
N LYS A 76 -3.80 -2.47 -33.22
CA LYS A 76 -5.00 -1.78 -32.78
C LYS A 76 -4.85 -1.36 -31.33
N ARG A 77 -5.72 -0.44 -30.92
CA ARG A 77 -5.77 0.09 -29.57
C ARG A 77 -5.86 -1.03 -28.53
N GLY A 78 -4.94 -1.05 -27.57
CA GLY A 78 -4.93 -2.01 -26.47
C GLY A 78 -4.43 -3.42 -26.84
N GLU A 79 -4.20 -3.68 -28.13
CA GLU A 79 -3.68 -4.94 -28.64
C GLU A 79 -2.15 -4.93 -28.72
N VAL A 80 -1.56 -6.12 -28.76
CA VAL A 80 -0.15 -6.35 -29.01
C VAL A 80 0.03 -7.52 -29.97
N LYS A 81 0.97 -7.37 -30.90
CA LYS A 81 1.35 -8.37 -31.90
C LYS A 81 2.88 -8.41 -32.03
N ILE A 82 3.46 -9.57 -32.33
CA ILE A 82 4.91 -9.71 -32.54
C ILE A 82 5.33 -9.09 -33.89
N THR A 83 6.51 -8.48 -33.94
CA THR A 83 7.11 -7.98 -35.19
C THR A 83 8.05 -9.01 -35.80
N LYS A 84 8.57 -8.74 -37.01
CA LYS A 84 9.62 -9.57 -37.64
C LYS A 84 10.87 -9.70 -36.76
N LEU A 85 11.32 -8.58 -36.17
CA LEU A 85 12.43 -8.56 -35.21
C LEU A 85 12.16 -9.44 -33.98
N GLY A 86 10.92 -9.44 -33.49
CA GLY A 86 10.50 -10.32 -32.39
C GLY A 86 10.59 -11.80 -32.75
N LEU A 87 10.22 -12.17 -33.97
CA LEU A 87 10.35 -13.54 -34.48
C LEU A 87 11.81 -13.96 -34.64
N GLU A 88 12.66 -13.08 -35.19
CA GLU A 88 14.10 -13.31 -35.31
C GLU A 88 14.75 -13.57 -33.94
N LEU A 89 14.42 -12.77 -32.94
CA LEU A 89 14.90 -13.00 -31.57
C LEU A 89 14.48 -14.37 -31.01
N LEU A 90 13.27 -14.85 -31.33
CA LEU A 90 12.84 -16.19 -30.90
C LEU A 90 13.61 -17.31 -31.61
N GLN A 91 14.10 -17.08 -32.83
CA GLN A 91 14.94 -18.06 -33.56
C GLN A 91 16.32 -18.23 -32.92
N GLU A 92 16.84 -17.21 -32.20
CA GLU A 92 18.05 -17.32 -31.37
C GLU A 92 17.88 -18.28 -30.18
N LYS A 93 16.65 -18.75 -29.91
CA LYS A 93 16.27 -19.62 -28.79
C LYS A 93 16.77 -19.09 -27.43
N PRO A 94 16.42 -17.84 -27.06
CA PRO A 94 16.80 -17.29 -25.78
C PRO A 94 16.19 -18.10 -24.63
N VAL A 95 16.99 -18.33 -23.58
CA VAL A 95 16.54 -18.97 -22.33
C VAL A 95 15.70 -17.99 -21.51
N GLU A 96 16.04 -16.71 -21.57
CA GLU A 96 15.36 -15.58 -20.92
C GLU A 96 15.52 -14.32 -21.78
N ILE A 97 14.68 -13.31 -21.54
CA ILE A 97 14.86 -11.96 -22.10
C ILE A 97 14.93 -11.01 -20.91
N ARG A 98 16.08 -10.35 -20.74
CA ARG A 98 16.29 -9.30 -19.75
C ARG A 98 16.36 -7.94 -20.44
N SER A 99 16.16 -6.86 -19.70
CA SER A 99 16.22 -5.50 -20.25
C SER A 99 17.61 -5.16 -20.80
N ARG A 100 18.67 -5.79 -20.28
CA ARG A 100 20.04 -5.66 -20.83
C ARG A 100 20.15 -6.19 -22.25
N ASP A 101 19.38 -7.23 -22.59
CA ASP A 101 19.41 -7.84 -23.90
C ASP A 101 18.74 -6.92 -24.92
N LEU A 102 17.77 -6.10 -24.46
CA LEU A 102 17.06 -5.11 -25.26
C LEU A 102 17.94 -3.89 -25.60
N LEU A 103 19.04 -3.64 -24.89
CA LEU A 103 19.97 -2.54 -25.18
C LEU A 103 20.64 -2.67 -26.57
N ARG A 104 20.60 -3.85 -27.19
CA ARG A 104 21.06 -4.05 -28.57
C ARG A 104 20.19 -3.33 -29.61
N TYR A 105 18.96 -2.97 -29.26
CA TYR A 105 18.04 -2.27 -30.16
C TYR A 105 18.15 -0.76 -29.95
N SER A 106 18.49 -0.01 -31.01
CA SER A 106 18.69 1.45 -30.95
C SER A 106 17.49 2.18 -30.35
N SER A 107 16.26 1.82 -30.74
CA SER A 107 15.02 2.41 -30.23
C SER A 107 14.83 2.23 -28.71
N PHE A 108 15.35 1.14 -28.14
CA PHE A 108 15.30 0.89 -26.70
C PHE A 108 16.40 1.66 -25.97
N ASN A 109 17.59 1.74 -26.57
CA ASN A 109 18.68 2.54 -26.02
C ASN A 109 18.29 4.03 -25.95
N ASP A 110 17.64 4.57 -26.99
CA ASP A 110 17.13 5.94 -27.00
C ASP A 110 16.08 6.18 -25.90
N PHE A 111 15.20 5.20 -25.67
CA PHE A 111 14.20 5.24 -24.59
C PHE A 111 14.88 5.34 -23.20
N ILE A 112 15.86 4.46 -22.93
CA ILE A 112 16.58 4.45 -21.65
C ILE A 112 17.42 5.71 -21.45
N ASN A 113 18.09 6.21 -22.49
CA ASN A 113 18.93 7.42 -22.40
C ASN A 113 18.07 8.69 -22.21
N THR A 114 16.85 8.71 -22.75
CA THR A 114 15.91 9.83 -22.52
C THR A 114 15.40 9.84 -21.07
N THR A 115 15.18 8.68 -20.47
CA THR A 115 14.77 8.57 -19.06
C THR A 115 15.87 8.88 -18.06
N ASN A 116 17.15 8.72 -18.43
CA ASN A 116 18.31 8.83 -17.52
C ASN A 116 19.20 10.06 -17.74
N ARG A 117 18.68 11.15 -18.34
CA ARG A 117 19.45 12.38 -18.66
C ARG A 117 20.17 13.06 -17.48
N ASN A 118 19.97 12.61 -16.23
CA ASN A 118 20.62 13.18 -15.04
C ASN A 118 21.84 12.40 -14.52
N GLU A 119 22.22 11.26 -15.10
CA GLU A 119 23.42 10.50 -14.67
C GLU A 119 24.48 10.42 -15.78
N ASN A 120 25.41 11.38 -15.77
CA ASN A 120 26.64 11.35 -16.58
C ASN A 120 27.66 10.32 -16.04
N ASN A 121 27.28 9.05 -15.88
CA ASN A 121 28.23 7.99 -15.54
C ASN A 121 28.02 6.76 -16.44
N THR A 122 28.86 6.67 -17.47
CA THR A 122 28.92 5.57 -18.43
C THR A 122 29.36 4.22 -17.83
N GLU A 123 29.86 4.20 -16.59
CA GLU A 123 30.43 3.00 -15.97
C GLU A 123 29.41 2.11 -15.23
N ASN A 124 28.18 2.56 -15.00
CA ASN A 124 27.19 1.81 -14.20
C ASN A 124 25.95 1.36 -15.00
N ARG A 125 26.11 1.00 -16.27
CA ARG A 125 24.99 0.56 -17.13
C ARG A 125 24.28 -0.70 -16.63
N GLY A 126 24.94 -1.51 -15.81
CA GLY A 126 24.36 -2.72 -15.20
C GLY A 126 23.32 -2.45 -14.11
N ASN A 127 23.36 -1.28 -13.45
CA ASN A 127 22.40 -0.87 -12.41
C ASN A 127 21.18 -0.09 -12.96
N LEU A 128 21.13 0.17 -14.27
CA LEU A 128 20.05 0.93 -14.91
C LEU A 128 18.74 0.13 -15.06
N ILE A 129 18.77 -1.17 -14.74
CA ILE A 129 17.68 -2.11 -14.95
C ILE A 129 17.16 -2.55 -13.58
N LYS A 130 16.03 -1.99 -13.21
CA LYS A 130 15.39 -2.28 -11.92
C LYS A 130 14.50 -3.51 -12.07
N GLU A 131 14.53 -4.41 -11.08
CA GLU A 131 13.68 -5.62 -11.06
C GLU A 131 12.18 -5.30 -10.88
N ARG A 132 11.90 -4.11 -10.34
CA ARG A 132 10.56 -3.61 -10.06
C ARG A 132 10.06 -2.71 -11.19
N THR A 133 8.74 -2.62 -11.34
CA THR A 133 8.17 -1.62 -12.23
C THR A 133 8.28 -0.23 -11.61
N PRO A 134 8.28 0.86 -12.39
CA PRO A 134 8.25 2.21 -11.82
C PRO A 134 7.11 2.46 -10.83
N PHE A 135 5.95 1.82 -11.00
CA PHE A 135 4.86 1.92 -10.02
C PHE A 135 5.16 1.17 -8.72
N GLU A 136 5.84 0.02 -8.80
CA GLU A 136 6.29 -0.71 -7.62
C GLU A 136 7.37 0.08 -6.86
N GLU A 137 8.29 0.74 -7.57
CA GLU A 137 9.30 1.61 -6.95
C GLU A 137 8.66 2.77 -6.21
N ILE A 138 7.76 3.52 -6.87
CA ILE A 138 7.04 4.63 -6.24
C ILE A 138 6.27 4.11 -5.01
N ALA A 139 5.61 2.97 -5.11
CA ALA A 139 4.84 2.41 -4.00
C ALA A 139 5.74 2.03 -2.81
N VAL A 140 6.91 1.44 -3.07
CA VAL A 140 7.87 1.10 -2.01
C VAL A 140 8.43 2.36 -1.36
N SER A 141 8.92 3.31 -2.16
CA SER A 141 9.46 4.58 -1.63
C SER A 141 8.39 5.37 -0.88
N PHE A 142 7.13 5.31 -1.32
CA PHE A 142 6.02 5.93 -0.59
C PHE A 142 5.78 5.29 0.78
N GLU A 143 5.79 3.95 0.88
CA GLU A 143 5.68 3.26 2.16
C GLU A 143 6.88 3.52 3.07
N GLU A 144 8.10 3.63 2.52
CA GLU A 144 9.30 4.02 3.27
C GLU A 144 9.17 5.43 3.86
N LEU A 145 8.73 6.42 3.05
CA LEU A 145 8.46 7.78 3.52
C LEU A 145 7.37 7.81 4.59
N LYS A 146 6.29 7.06 4.40
CA LYS A 146 5.19 6.95 5.37
C LYS A 146 5.67 6.35 6.70
N ASN A 147 6.47 5.29 6.67
CA ASN A 147 6.99 4.66 7.88
C ASN A 147 8.00 5.57 8.60
N SER A 148 8.88 6.24 7.87
CA SER A 148 9.79 7.26 8.44
C SER A 148 9.01 8.37 9.14
N LEU A 149 7.97 8.90 8.48
CA LEU A 149 7.10 9.91 9.08
C LEU A 149 6.34 9.38 10.31
N ALA A 150 5.91 8.12 10.30
CA ALA A 150 5.23 7.52 11.43
C ALA A 150 6.16 7.41 12.66
N ASP A 151 7.43 7.06 12.47
CA ASP A 151 8.44 7.08 13.52
C ASP A 151 8.65 8.50 14.09
N GLU A 152 8.75 9.52 13.22
CA GLU A 152 8.87 10.92 13.64
C GLU A 152 7.67 11.41 14.45
N ILE A 153 6.45 11.11 13.99
CA ILE A 153 5.20 11.43 14.71
C ILE A 153 5.20 10.76 16.09
N LEU A 154 5.57 9.48 16.16
CA LEU A 154 5.58 8.75 17.42
C LEU A 154 6.53 9.36 18.45
N GLU A 155 7.74 9.75 18.02
CA GLU A 155 8.69 10.44 18.89
C GLU A 155 8.18 11.81 19.34
N LYS A 156 7.52 12.57 18.46
CA LYS A 156 6.87 13.83 18.83
C LYS A 156 5.79 13.59 19.89
N ILE A 157 4.89 12.63 19.70
CA ILE A 157 3.83 12.31 20.67
C ILE A 157 4.41 11.90 22.03
N LYS A 158 5.45 11.06 22.05
CA LYS A 158 6.14 10.66 23.29
C LYS A 158 6.72 11.86 24.05
N SER A 159 7.15 12.91 23.33
CA SER A 159 7.73 14.13 23.90
C SER A 159 6.71 15.18 24.36
N CYS A 160 5.46 15.12 23.87
CA CYS A 160 4.40 16.04 24.25
C CYS A 160 3.85 15.82 25.67
N SER A 161 3.05 16.77 26.16
CA SER A 161 2.33 16.60 27.42
C SER A 161 1.28 15.50 27.31
N PHE A 162 0.89 14.93 28.45
CA PHE A 162 -0.13 13.88 28.49
C PHE A 162 -1.49 14.39 27.99
N GLU A 163 -1.85 15.62 28.36
CA GLU A 163 -3.08 16.28 27.93
C GLU A 163 -3.12 16.50 26.42
N PHE A 164 -1.98 16.86 25.82
CA PHE A 164 -1.87 17.01 24.37
C PHE A 164 -2.04 15.67 23.66
N PHE A 165 -1.46 14.60 24.21
CA PHE A 165 -1.61 13.24 23.68
C PHE A 165 -3.07 12.78 23.73
N GLU A 166 -3.75 12.93 24.87
CA GLU A 166 -5.18 12.63 25.01
C GLU A 166 -6.00 13.40 23.96
N LYS A 167 -5.75 14.70 23.83
CA LYS A 167 -6.43 15.54 22.83
C LYS A 167 -6.19 15.04 21.40
N SER A 168 -4.96 14.68 21.06
CA SER A 168 -4.60 14.17 19.73
C SER A 168 -5.28 12.85 19.41
N VAL A 169 -5.39 11.95 20.40
CA VAL A 169 -6.11 10.69 20.28
C VAL A 169 -7.60 10.91 20.02
N ILE A 170 -8.23 11.82 20.77
CA ILE A 170 -9.64 12.16 20.56
C ILE A 170 -9.84 12.80 19.17
N GLU A 171 -8.97 13.73 18.77
CA GLU A 171 -9.01 14.34 17.43
C GLU A 171 -8.90 13.30 16.32
N LEU A 172 -8.01 12.31 16.48
CA LEU A 172 -7.88 11.19 15.55
C LEU A 172 -9.17 10.40 15.40
N LEU A 173 -9.79 9.99 16.51
CA LEU A 173 -11.03 9.22 16.47
C LEU A 173 -12.16 10.03 15.82
N ILE A 174 -12.21 11.34 16.05
CA ILE A 174 -13.18 12.22 15.38
C ILE A 174 -12.94 12.26 13.87
N LYS A 175 -11.68 12.36 13.44
CA LYS A 175 -11.31 12.36 12.01
C LYS A 175 -11.57 11.01 11.33
N MET A 176 -11.53 9.92 12.08
CA MET A 176 -11.98 8.60 11.64
C MET A 176 -13.50 8.50 11.46
N GLY A 177 -14.26 9.44 12.03
CA GLY A 177 -15.72 9.49 11.93
C GLY A 177 -16.46 9.11 13.21
N TYR A 178 -15.76 8.84 14.32
CA TYR A 178 -16.37 8.62 15.62
C TYR A 178 -16.77 9.95 16.29
N GLY A 179 -17.65 9.92 17.28
CA GLY A 179 -18.01 11.07 18.12
C GLY A 179 -19.24 11.86 17.65
N GLY A 180 -19.90 11.43 16.57
CA GLY A 180 -21.18 11.97 16.17
C GLY A 180 -21.14 13.41 15.66
N SER A 181 -21.86 14.32 16.32
CA SER A 181 -21.85 15.76 15.98
C SER A 181 -20.61 16.45 16.56
N ARG A 182 -20.08 17.47 15.85
CA ARG A 182 -18.83 18.19 16.21
C ARG A 182 -18.87 18.84 17.59
N GLU A 183 -20.06 19.15 18.10
CA GLU A 183 -20.29 19.76 19.42
C GLU A 183 -20.29 18.71 20.57
N GLU A 184 -20.73 17.48 20.31
CA GLU A 184 -20.73 16.38 21.29
C GLU A 184 -19.36 15.71 21.41
N ALA A 185 -18.60 15.65 20.31
CA ALA A 185 -17.23 15.17 20.32
C ALA A 185 -16.30 16.00 21.23
N GLY A 186 -16.59 17.30 21.42
CA GLY A 186 -15.90 18.16 22.39
C GLY A 186 -16.29 17.90 23.85
N ARG A 187 -17.36 17.16 24.12
CA ARG A 187 -17.80 16.72 25.47
C ARG A 187 -17.32 15.31 25.84
N ALA A 188 -16.66 14.60 24.92
CA ALA A 188 -16.15 13.23 25.06
C ALA A 188 -15.15 13.03 26.22
N THR A 189 -14.61 14.13 26.77
CA THR A 189 -13.70 14.15 27.91
C THR A 189 -14.43 14.41 29.22
N ARG A 190 -15.43 13.61 29.58
CA ARG A 190 -15.66 13.42 31.02
C ARG A 190 -14.52 12.52 31.49
N ARG A 191 -13.52 13.11 32.15
CA ARG A 191 -12.62 12.34 33.02
C ARG A 191 -13.49 11.61 34.03
N THR A 192 -13.78 10.35 33.76
CA THR A 192 -14.26 9.44 34.77
C THR A 192 -13.08 9.24 35.71
N GLY A 193 -13.20 9.68 36.97
CA GLY A 193 -12.21 9.42 38.01
C GLY A 193 -12.12 7.93 38.40
N ASP A 194 -12.65 7.04 37.56
CA ASP A 194 -12.64 5.60 37.71
C ASP A 194 -11.37 5.03 37.11
N GLU A 195 -10.88 3.97 37.75
CA GLU A 195 -9.57 3.32 37.69
C GLU A 195 -9.14 2.75 36.31
N GLY A 196 -9.35 3.46 35.19
CA GLY A 196 -8.88 3.04 33.87
C GLY A 196 -9.62 3.55 32.63
N ILE A 197 -10.41 4.62 32.71
CA ILE A 197 -11.09 5.18 31.52
C ILE A 197 -10.71 6.66 31.38
N ASP A 198 -10.09 7.02 30.26
CA ASP A 198 -9.62 8.38 29.99
C ASP A 198 -10.64 9.19 29.16
N GLY A 199 -11.51 8.53 28.40
CA GLY A 199 -12.52 9.20 27.59
C GLY A 199 -13.61 8.26 27.07
N ILE A 200 -14.72 8.86 26.60
CA ILE A 200 -15.86 8.14 26.03
C ILE A 200 -16.26 8.85 24.74
N ILE A 201 -16.32 8.11 23.63
CA ILE A 201 -16.72 8.64 22.32
C ILE A 201 -17.88 7.83 21.75
N ASN A 202 -18.88 8.48 21.17
CA ASN A 202 -19.97 7.76 20.52
C ASN A 202 -19.51 7.10 19.22
N GLU A 203 -19.99 5.89 18.93
CA GLU A 203 -19.71 5.23 17.66
C GLU A 203 -20.46 5.91 16.50
N ASP A 204 -21.66 6.40 16.78
CA ASP A 204 -22.57 6.95 15.80
C ASP A 204 -23.09 8.35 16.20
N ARG A 205 -23.78 9.01 15.26
CA ARG A 205 -24.32 10.37 15.46
C ARG A 205 -25.51 10.44 16.40
N LEU A 206 -26.24 9.35 16.58
CA LEU A 206 -27.40 9.27 17.48
C LEU A 206 -26.96 8.94 18.91
N GLY A 207 -25.71 8.50 19.11
CA GLY A 207 -25.16 8.16 20.42
C GLY A 207 -25.78 6.91 21.02
N LEU A 208 -26.19 5.96 20.17
CA LEU A 208 -26.79 4.70 20.61
C LEU A 208 -25.72 3.76 21.19
N ASP A 209 -24.51 3.83 20.63
CA ASP A 209 -23.36 3.08 21.09
C ASP A 209 -22.22 4.02 21.52
N SER A 210 -21.60 3.71 22.66
CA SER A 210 -20.43 4.43 23.17
C SER A 210 -19.20 3.52 23.22
N ILE A 211 -18.08 4.07 22.82
CA ILE A 211 -16.76 3.46 22.81
C ILE A 211 -15.93 4.10 23.91
N TYR A 212 -15.41 3.27 24.81
CA TYR A 212 -14.60 3.70 25.93
C TYR A 212 -13.13 3.69 25.57
N ILE A 213 -12.39 4.71 25.97
CA ILE A 213 -11.01 4.93 25.54
C ILE A 213 -10.10 4.95 26.76
N GLN A 214 -8.99 4.21 26.66
CA GLN A 214 -7.84 4.35 27.55
C GLN A 214 -6.61 4.64 26.69
N ALA A 215 -5.91 5.73 26.99
CA ALA A 215 -4.70 6.18 26.31
C ALA A 215 -3.51 6.20 27.27
N LYS A 216 -2.56 5.28 27.10
CA LYS A 216 -1.33 5.21 27.92
C LYS A 216 -0.12 5.71 27.13
N ARG A 217 0.42 6.87 27.53
CA ARG A 217 1.67 7.42 26.99
C ARG A 217 2.88 6.79 27.68
N TRP A 218 3.37 5.68 27.13
CA TRP A 218 4.54 4.96 27.61
C TRP A 218 5.69 5.05 26.60
N ARG A 219 6.93 5.08 27.07
CA ARG A 219 8.11 5.11 26.19
C ARG A 219 8.46 3.72 25.69
N ASP A 220 9.15 2.94 26.51
CA ASP A 220 9.71 1.64 26.11
C ASP A 220 9.08 0.46 26.87
N THR A 221 8.13 0.74 27.76
CA THR A 221 7.43 -0.29 28.53
C THR A 221 6.42 -1.00 27.65
N VAL A 222 6.53 -2.31 27.49
CA VAL A 222 5.55 -3.11 26.76
C VAL A 222 4.28 -3.25 27.60
N VAL A 223 3.11 -2.96 27.01
CA VAL A 223 1.80 -3.13 27.66
C VAL A 223 1.46 -4.62 27.72
N GLY A 224 1.46 -5.16 28.93
CA GLY A 224 1.13 -6.55 29.21
C GLY A 224 -0.35 -6.80 29.47
N ARG A 225 -0.71 -8.08 29.58
CA ARG A 225 -2.07 -8.54 29.91
C ARG A 225 -2.70 -7.87 31.15
N PRO A 226 -1.99 -7.60 32.26
CA PRO A 226 -2.61 -7.01 33.45
C PRO A 226 -3.29 -5.66 33.19
N GLU A 227 -2.69 -4.81 32.35
CA GLU A 227 -3.28 -3.51 32.03
C GLU A 227 -4.55 -3.64 31.19
N ILE A 228 -4.56 -4.60 30.25
CA ILE A 228 -5.75 -4.89 29.45
C ILE A 228 -6.86 -5.53 30.30
N GLN A 229 -6.50 -6.35 31.30
CA GLN A 229 -7.45 -6.91 32.26
C GLN A 229 -8.08 -5.82 33.13
N LYS A 230 -7.28 -4.87 33.63
CA LYS A 230 -7.79 -3.71 34.37
C LYS A 230 -8.76 -2.91 33.52
N PHE A 231 -8.39 -2.58 32.28
CA PHE A 231 -9.28 -1.87 31.36
C PHE A 231 -10.57 -2.66 31.08
N SER A 232 -10.46 -3.96 30.80
CA SER A 232 -11.63 -4.83 30.61
C SER A 232 -12.55 -4.81 31.83
N GLY A 233 -12.02 -4.84 33.05
CA GLY A 233 -12.80 -4.72 34.28
C GLY A 233 -13.45 -3.34 34.45
N ALA A 234 -12.75 -2.26 34.10
CA ALA A 234 -13.30 -0.91 34.13
C ALA A 234 -14.51 -0.72 33.20
N LEU A 235 -14.60 -1.50 32.11
CA LEU A 235 -15.76 -1.52 31.22
C LEU A 235 -17.00 -2.18 31.86
N ASP A 236 -16.85 -3.07 32.84
CA ASP A 236 -17.98 -3.72 33.49
C ASP A 236 -18.81 -2.75 34.34
N THR A 237 -18.16 -1.77 34.98
CA THR A 237 -18.81 -0.77 35.84
C THR A 237 -19.92 0.01 35.12
N PRO A 238 -19.69 0.58 33.91
CA PRO A 238 -20.75 1.21 33.13
C PRO A 238 -21.59 0.22 32.29
N GLY A 239 -21.33 -1.09 32.36
CA GLY A 239 -21.98 -2.09 31.50
C GLY A 239 -21.58 -1.98 30.02
N ALA A 240 -20.37 -1.48 29.74
CA ALA A 240 -19.87 -1.25 28.39
C ALA A 240 -19.25 -2.52 27.79
N ASN A 241 -19.43 -2.69 26.48
CA ASN A 241 -18.90 -3.83 25.73
C ASN A 241 -17.92 -3.43 24.62
N LYS A 242 -17.68 -2.13 24.38
CA LYS A 242 -16.79 -1.61 23.34
C LYS A 242 -15.71 -0.72 23.95
N GLY A 243 -14.45 -1.02 23.64
CA GLY A 243 -13.34 -0.21 24.13
C GLY A 243 -12.15 -0.16 23.17
N VAL A 244 -11.40 0.93 23.22
CA VAL A 244 -10.15 1.12 22.49
C VAL A 244 -9.05 1.44 23.49
N PHE A 245 -8.02 0.60 23.52
CA PHE A 245 -6.82 0.82 24.31
C PHE A 245 -5.70 1.28 23.39
N ILE A 246 -5.21 2.49 23.64
CA ILE A 246 -4.22 3.18 22.82
C ILE A 246 -2.95 3.34 23.63
N THR A 247 -1.80 3.02 23.05
CA THR A 247 -0.50 3.27 23.68
C THR A 247 0.52 3.77 22.68
N THR A 248 1.46 4.60 23.14
CA THR A 248 2.65 5.00 22.35
C THR A 248 3.75 3.93 22.35
N SER A 249 3.55 2.81 23.05
CA SER A 249 4.47 1.66 23.08
C SER A 249 3.90 0.48 22.30
N LYS A 250 4.38 -0.74 22.57
CA LYS A 250 3.91 -2.01 21.98
C LYS A 250 3.10 -2.81 22.99
N PHE A 251 2.20 -3.66 22.49
CA PHE A 251 1.54 -4.69 23.30
C PHE A 251 2.32 -6.00 23.31
N SER A 252 2.30 -6.69 24.44
CA SER A 252 2.83 -8.05 24.56
C SER A 252 1.96 -9.04 23.77
N LYS A 253 2.51 -10.23 23.49
CA LYS A 253 1.76 -11.28 22.79
C LYS A 253 0.56 -11.73 23.62
N GLU A 254 0.76 -11.88 24.93
CA GLU A 254 -0.24 -12.29 25.92
C GLU A 254 -1.38 -11.27 26.04
N ALA A 255 -1.06 -9.97 25.92
CA ALA A 255 -2.07 -8.91 25.89
C ALA A 255 -3.00 -9.05 24.67
N ARG A 256 -2.42 -9.27 23.48
CA ARG A 256 -3.18 -9.49 22.23
C ARG A 256 -3.97 -10.79 22.26
N GLU A 257 -3.40 -11.87 22.78
CA GLU A 257 -4.08 -13.16 22.94
C GLU A 257 -5.25 -13.07 23.92
N TYR A 258 -5.09 -12.32 25.02
CA TYR A 258 -6.16 -12.10 25.99
C TYR A 258 -7.38 -11.41 25.37
N VAL A 259 -7.19 -10.34 24.60
CA VAL A 259 -8.29 -9.64 23.91
C VAL A 259 -9.04 -10.57 22.95
N LYS A 260 -8.30 -11.40 22.19
CA LYS A 260 -8.91 -12.37 21.26
C LYS A 260 -9.71 -13.47 21.97
N ALA A 261 -9.40 -13.76 23.23
CA ALA A 261 -10.09 -14.78 24.01
C ALA A 261 -11.36 -14.26 24.70
N ILE A 262 -11.55 -12.94 24.80
CA ILE A 262 -12.74 -12.34 25.39
C ILE A 262 -13.88 -12.39 24.37
N ASN A 263 -14.95 -13.15 24.67
CA ASN A 263 -16.13 -13.24 23.81
C ASN A 263 -17.25 -12.25 24.18
N THR A 264 -17.16 -11.61 25.33
CA THR A 264 -18.22 -10.74 25.87
C THR A 264 -18.02 -9.25 25.58
N LYS A 265 -16.82 -8.85 25.17
CA LYS A 265 -16.43 -7.45 24.91
C LYS A 265 -15.58 -7.35 23.66
N ASN A 266 -15.75 -6.27 22.91
CA ASN A 266 -14.95 -5.90 21.76
C ASN A 266 -13.93 -4.83 22.18
N ILE A 267 -12.68 -5.26 22.43
CA ILE A 267 -11.57 -4.36 22.78
C ILE A 267 -10.62 -4.29 21.59
N ILE A 268 -10.32 -3.09 21.10
CA ILE A 268 -9.33 -2.85 20.06
C ILE A 268 -8.05 -2.30 20.69
N LEU A 269 -6.90 -2.86 20.29
CA LEU A 269 -5.58 -2.43 20.73
C LEU A 269 -4.91 -1.64 19.61
N ILE A 270 -4.50 -0.40 19.89
CA ILE A 270 -3.77 0.47 18.95
C ILE A 270 -2.40 0.79 19.56
N ASP A 271 -1.34 0.25 18.96
CA ASP A 271 0.04 0.50 19.41
C ASP A 271 0.63 1.77 18.77
N GLY A 272 1.83 2.17 19.20
CA GLY A 272 2.39 3.47 18.84
C GLY A 272 2.61 3.65 17.34
N MET A 273 3.04 2.59 16.65
CA MET A 273 3.25 2.63 15.21
C MET A 273 1.90 2.72 14.48
N GLN A 274 0.93 1.90 14.88
CA GLN A 274 -0.41 1.95 14.30
C GLN A 274 -1.10 3.30 14.53
N LEU A 275 -0.94 3.90 15.72
CA LEU A 275 -1.42 5.24 16.03
C LEU A 275 -0.85 6.28 15.07
N ALA A 276 0.48 6.29 14.87
CA ALA A 276 1.14 7.23 13.98
C ALA A 276 0.72 7.05 12.51
N GLN A 277 0.57 5.81 12.05
CA GLN A 277 0.06 5.51 10.71
C GLN A 277 -1.37 6.04 10.52
N TYR A 278 -2.23 5.88 11.52
CA TYR A 278 -3.57 6.44 11.49
C TYR A 278 -3.57 7.97 11.50
N MET A 279 -2.66 8.61 12.24
CA MET A 279 -2.52 10.07 12.21
C MET A 279 -2.15 10.56 10.81
N ILE A 280 -1.29 9.85 10.08
CA ILE A 280 -0.99 10.16 8.68
C ILE A 280 -2.22 9.97 7.80
N GLU A 281 -2.90 8.82 7.90
CA GLU A 281 -4.06 8.46 7.07
C GLU A 281 -5.22 9.46 7.23
N PHE A 282 -5.49 9.89 8.46
CA PHE A 282 -6.59 10.79 8.79
C PHE A 282 -6.17 12.27 8.89
N ASN A 283 -4.96 12.61 8.44
CA ASN A 283 -4.41 13.96 8.38
C ASN A 283 -4.45 14.70 9.75
N VAL A 284 -3.93 14.06 10.79
CA VAL A 284 -3.82 14.60 12.15
C VAL A 284 -2.36 14.86 12.47
N GLY A 285 -2.01 16.11 12.80
CA GLY A 285 -0.63 16.49 13.11
C GLY A 285 0.33 16.45 11.92
N VAL A 286 -0.18 16.32 10.70
CA VAL A 286 0.59 16.28 9.44
C VAL A 286 0.02 17.25 8.42
N SER A 287 0.84 17.63 7.44
CA SER A 287 0.46 18.46 6.30
C SER A 287 1.05 17.90 5.01
N THR A 288 0.34 18.04 3.90
CA THR A 288 0.84 17.66 2.57
C THR A 288 2.01 18.56 2.16
N GLU A 289 3.16 17.97 1.90
CA GLU A 289 4.35 18.71 1.43
C GLU A 289 4.37 18.84 -0.11
N ILE A 290 4.17 17.73 -0.83
CA ILE A 290 4.23 17.67 -2.30
C ILE A 290 3.14 16.71 -2.82
N VAL A 291 2.59 17.00 -4.02
CA VAL A 291 1.65 16.13 -4.73
C VAL A 291 2.23 15.71 -6.08
N TYR A 292 2.31 14.40 -6.34
CA TYR A 292 2.68 13.82 -7.63
C TYR A 292 1.45 13.27 -8.36
N GLU A 293 1.13 13.82 -9.53
CA GLU A 293 0.02 13.33 -10.36
C GLU A 293 0.49 12.37 -11.46
N ILE A 294 -0.01 11.14 -11.44
CA ILE A 294 0.26 10.15 -12.49
C ILE A 294 -0.90 10.15 -13.49
N LYS A 295 -0.63 10.57 -14.73
CA LYS A 295 -1.62 10.56 -15.81
C LYS A 295 -1.62 9.20 -16.52
N LYS A 296 -2.80 8.79 -16.99
CA LYS A 296 -2.98 7.69 -17.94
C LYS A 296 -3.60 8.25 -19.20
N ILE A 297 -3.37 7.60 -20.34
CA ILE A 297 -4.08 7.94 -21.58
C ILE A 297 -5.58 7.85 -21.29
N ASP A 298 -6.29 8.94 -21.56
CA ASP A 298 -7.73 8.92 -21.69
C ASP A 298 -8.06 8.32 -23.06
N ASN A 299 -8.71 7.17 -23.03
CA ASN A 299 -8.92 6.46 -24.26
C ASN A 299 -10.03 7.11 -25.09
N ASP A 300 -11.05 7.65 -24.45
CA ASP A 300 -12.24 8.15 -25.16
C ASP A 300 -11.90 9.40 -25.99
N TYR A 301 -10.91 10.18 -25.55
CA TYR A 301 -10.39 11.34 -26.28
C TYR A 301 -9.82 11.04 -27.69
N PHE A 302 -9.28 9.83 -27.92
CA PHE A 302 -8.63 9.47 -29.19
C PHE A 302 -9.49 8.55 -30.08
N VAL A 303 -10.79 8.47 -29.82
CA VAL A 303 -11.74 7.83 -30.74
C VAL A 303 -12.22 8.90 -31.71
N GLU A 304 -11.94 8.73 -33.00
CA GLU A 304 -12.57 9.58 -34.03
C GLU A 304 -14.05 9.17 -34.13
N GLU A 305 -14.97 10.12 -33.95
CA GLU A 305 -16.37 9.90 -34.29
C GLU A 305 -16.48 9.80 -35.82
N GLU A 306 -16.88 8.64 -36.32
CA GLU A 306 -17.17 8.41 -37.75
C GLU A 306 -18.46 9.07 -38.21
#